data_AF-A0A0H1RCG7-F1
#
_entry.id   AF-A0A0H1RCG7-F1
#
_cell.length_a   1.000
_cell.length_b   1.000
_cell.length_c   1.000
_cell.angle_alpha   90.00
_cell.angle_beta   90.00
_cell.angle_gamma   90.00
#
_symmetry.space_group_name_H-M   'P 1'
#
loop_
_entity.id
_entity.type
_entity.pdbx_description
1 polymer ?
#
loop_
_entity_poly.entity_id
_entity_poly.type
_entity_poly.pdbx_seq_one_letter_code
_entity_poly.pdbx_strand_id
1 'polypeptide(L)'
;MRAFAHLGEFRGDSPIFRTVFIMREVEEMSVEETAAQLGINAATVRTRLHRARRLLRKALDERLVSAMKDAFPFDGLRCARIMDRVMQRVLELQRVREPHPAW
;
A
#
# COMPACT_ATOMS: atom_id res chain seq x y z
N MET A 1 19.53 24.36 10.64
CA MET A 1 19.08 24.21 9.24
C MET A 1 19.93 23.17 8.46
N ARG A 2 20.17 21.97 9.01
CA ARG A 2 21.02 20.93 8.38
C ARG A 2 20.49 19.48 8.47
N ALA A 3 19.23 19.27 8.86
CA ALA A 3 18.70 17.92 9.10
C ALA A 3 18.11 17.20 7.85
N PHE A 4 17.95 17.85 6.69
CA PHE A 4 17.10 17.31 5.61
C PHE A 4 17.80 16.52 4.50
N ALA A 5 19.13 16.38 4.53
CA ALA A 5 19.88 15.82 3.40
C ALA A 5 19.67 14.30 3.18
N HIS A 6 19.18 13.56 4.18
CA HIS A 6 19.06 12.09 4.11
C HIS A 6 17.65 11.55 3.83
N LEU A 7 16.60 12.39 3.86
CA LEU A 7 15.24 11.99 3.46
C LEU A 7 15.00 12.08 1.94
N GLY A 8 16.08 12.13 1.17
CA GLY A 8 16.11 12.49 -0.26
C GLY A 8 15.57 11.44 -1.24
N GLU A 9 15.30 10.21 -0.83
CA GLU A 9 15.00 9.09 -1.75
C GLU A 9 13.53 8.94 -2.15
N PHE A 10 12.77 10.03 -2.15
CA PHE A 10 11.43 10.05 -2.71
C PHE A 10 11.44 10.32 -4.23
N ARG A 11 11.96 9.39 -5.04
CA ARG A 11 12.37 9.63 -6.45
C ARG A 11 11.28 10.06 -7.47
N GLY A 12 10.07 10.44 -7.06
CA GLY A 12 8.93 10.71 -7.95
C GLY A 12 8.10 11.97 -7.68
N ASP A 13 8.47 12.83 -6.73
CA ASP A 13 7.71 14.03 -6.38
C ASP A 13 8.44 15.34 -6.77
N SER A 14 7.71 16.29 -7.37
CA SER A 14 8.24 17.63 -7.66
C SER A 14 8.80 18.26 -6.37
N PRO A 15 9.99 18.90 -6.40
CA PRO A 15 10.63 19.46 -5.21
C PRO A 15 9.71 20.37 -4.39
N ILE A 16 8.79 21.07 -5.07
CA ILE A 16 7.82 21.98 -4.46
C ILE A 16 6.84 21.24 -3.53
N PHE A 17 6.37 20.05 -3.90
CA PHE A 17 5.45 19.27 -3.07
C PHE A 17 6.16 18.66 -1.88
N ARG A 18 7.39 18.16 -2.09
CA ARG A 18 8.23 17.63 -1.02
C ARG A 18 8.52 18.69 0.04
N THR A 19 8.93 19.88 -0.38
CA THR A 19 9.23 20.98 0.55
C THR A 19 8.02 21.32 1.43
N VAL A 20 6.83 21.48 0.83
CA VAL A 20 5.61 21.77 1.60
C VAL A 20 5.25 20.62 2.54
N PHE A 21 5.41 19.37 2.11
CA PHE A 21 5.15 18.21 2.95
C PHE A 21 6.08 18.15 4.16
N ILE A 22 7.39 18.32 3.95
CA ILE A 22 8.39 18.30 5.03
C ILE A 22 8.09 19.43 6.03
N MET A 23 7.90 20.65 5.56
CA MET A 23 7.61 21.79 6.44
C MET A 23 6.35 21.58 7.30
N ARG A 24 5.33 20.91 6.76
CA ARG A 24 4.02 20.73 7.43
C ARG A 24 3.92 19.49 8.29
N GLU A 25 4.47 18.36 7.86
CA GLU A 25 4.27 17.05 8.50
C GLU A 25 5.49 16.60 9.31
N VAL A 26 6.69 17.09 8.98
CA VAL A 26 7.93 16.73 9.68
C VAL A 26 8.34 17.84 10.63
N GLU A 27 8.29 19.09 10.17
CA GLU A 27 8.64 20.27 10.98
C GLU A 27 7.43 20.88 11.70
N GLU A 28 6.23 20.33 11.48
CA GLU A 28 4.97 20.73 12.13
C GLU A 28 4.62 22.23 12.05
N MET A 29 5.23 22.98 11.12
CA MET A 29 4.98 24.42 10.93
C MET A 29 3.53 24.67 10.55
N SER A 30 2.93 25.80 10.93
CA SER A 30 1.59 26.20 10.50
C SER A 30 1.47 26.45 8.98
N VAL A 31 0.24 26.52 8.45
CA VAL A 31 0.01 26.81 7.01
C VAL A 31 0.47 28.24 6.71
N GLU A 32 0.24 29.14 7.66
CA GLU A 32 0.52 30.56 7.61
C GLU A 32 2.04 30.82 7.65
N GLU A 33 2.78 30.15 8.54
CA GLU A 33 4.26 30.23 8.58
C GLU A 33 4.88 29.66 7.30
N THR A 34 4.37 28.51 6.84
CA THR A 34 4.83 27.90 5.58
C THR A 34 4.58 28.82 4.38
N ALA A 35 3.41 29.48 4.34
CA ALA A 35 3.05 30.44 3.30
C ALA A 35 3.99 31.65 3.30
N ALA A 36 4.27 32.21 4.48
CA ALA A 36 5.20 33.33 4.64
C ALA A 36 6.62 32.96 4.21
N GLN A 37 7.12 31.79 4.62
CA GLN A 37 8.48 31.36 4.32
C GLN A 37 8.69 30.99 2.84
N LEU A 38 7.64 30.50 2.17
CA LEU A 38 7.69 30.15 0.75
C LEU A 38 7.24 31.28 -0.18
N GLY A 39 6.75 32.41 0.37
CA GLY A 39 6.26 33.54 -0.42
C GLY A 39 5.04 33.20 -1.30
N ILE A 40 4.17 32.30 -0.84
CA ILE A 40 2.97 31.85 -1.58
C ILE A 40 1.70 32.00 -0.74
N ASN A 41 0.54 31.99 -1.39
CA ASN A 41 -0.75 32.05 -0.68
C ASN A 41 -0.98 30.78 0.18
N ALA A 42 -1.52 30.93 1.38
CA ALA A 42 -1.93 29.85 2.27
C ALA A 42 -2.84 28.79 1.60
N ALA A 43 -3.75 29.20 0.70
CA ALA A 43 -4.55 28.27 -0.09
C ALA A 43 -3.70 27.41 -1.04
N THR A 44 -2.60 27.96 -1.56
CA THR A 44 -1.63 27.22 -2.38
C THR A 44 -0.86 26.20 -1.53
N VAL A 45 -0.51 26.54 -0.28
CA VAL A 45 0.09 25.59 0.67
C VAL A 45 -0.83 24.40 0.91
N ARG A 46 -2.12 24.63 1.22
CA ARG A 46 -3.10 23.56 1.46
C ARG A 46 -3.26 22.64 0.25
N THR A 47 -3.39 23.20 -0.96
CA THR A 47 -3.51 22.41 -2.18
C THR A 47 -2.23 21.64 -2.53
N ARG A 48 -1.06 22.23 -2.32
CA ARG A 48 0.24 21.56 -2.48
C ARG A 48 0.40 20.41 -1.47
N LEU A 49 0.05 20.61 -0.21
CA LEU A 49 0.11 19.56 0.82
C LEU A 49 -0.82 18.40 0.50
N HIS A 50 -2.05 18.68 0.07
CA HIS A 50 -2.99 17.64 -0.36
C HIS A 50 -2.44 16.82 -1.53
N ARG A 51 -1.87 17.49 -2.56
CA ARG A 51 -1.24 16.81 -3.69
C ARG A 51 -0.02 16.01 -3.27
N ALA A 52 0.83 16.55 -2.38
CA ALA A 52 2.00 15.87 -1.86
C ALA A 52 1.63 14.55 -1.16
N ARG A 53 0.65 14.57 -0.25
CA ARG A 53 0.14 13.37 0.44
C ARG A 53 -0.37 12.32 -0.54
N ARG A 54 -1.07 12.75 -1.61
CA ARG A 54 -1.59 11.83 -2.63
C ARG A 54 -0.46 11.20 -3.47
N LEU A 55 0.57 11.97 -3.83
CA LEU A 55 1.73 11.45 -4.56
C LEU A 55 2.54 10.47 -3.69
N LEU A 56 2.75 10.81 -2.41
CA LEU A 56 3.39 9.94 -1.43
C LEU A 56 2.65 8.61 -1.28
N ARG A 57 1.33 8.66 -1.11
CA ARG A 57 0.50 7.45 -1.01
C ARG A 57 0.61 6.59 -2.27
N LYS A 58 0.48 7.19 -3.46
CA LYS A 58 0.59 6.45 -4.73
C LYS A 58 1.94 5.74 -4.87
N ALA A 59 3.04 6.44 -4.56
CA ALA A 59 4.38 5.87 -4.63
C ALA A 59 4.58 4.74 -3.60
N LEU A 60 3.97 4.88 -2.41
CA LEU A 60 3.98 3.83 -1.40
C LEU A 60 3.16 2.63 -1.82
N ASP A 61 1.96 2.83 -2.39
CA ASP A 61 1.09 1.75 -2.87
C ASP A 61 1.80 0.92 -3.96
N GLU A 62 2.46 1.58 -4.92
CA GLU A 62 3.25 0.90 -5.96
C GLU A 62 4.36 0.02 -5.37
N ARG A 63 5.07 0.53 -4.36
CA ARG A 63 6.12 -0.23 -3.65
C ARG A 63 5.54 -1.35 -2.79
N LEU A 64 4.44 -1.07 -2.09
CA LEU A 64 3.81 -1.99 -1.15
C LEU A 64 3.18 -3.18 -1.89
N VAL A 65 2.54 -2.97 -3.04
CA VAL A 65 1.99 -4.06 -3.86
C VAL A 65 3.09 -5.05 -4.26
N SER A 66 4.28 -4.57 -4.60
CA SER A 66 5.43 -5.44 -4.88
C SER A 66 5.83 -6.22 -3.61
N ALA A 67 6.07 -5.50 -2.51
CA ALA A 67 6.52 -6.13 -1.26
C ALA A 67 5.50 -7.12 -0.68
N MET A 68 4.20 -6.86 -0.81
CA MET A 68 3.14 -7.74 -0.32
C MET A 68 3.04 -9.03 -1.14
N LYS A 69 3.27 -8.99 -2.46
CA LYS A 69 3.34 -10.20 -3.28
C LYS A 69 4.46 -11.13 -2.83
N ASP A 70 5.58 -10.55 -2.41
CA ASP A 70 6.76 -11.30 -1.97
C ASP A 70 6.63 -11.79 -0.52
N ALA A 71 6.11 -10.96 0.39
CA ALA A 71 6.01 -11.27 1.82
C ALA A 71 4.79 -12.13 2.19
N PHE A 72 3.68 -11.97 1.47
CA PHE A 72 2.44 -12.73 1.68
C PHE A 72 2.05 -13.45 0.39
N PRO A 73 2.84 -14.42 -0.07
CA PRO A 73 2.51 -15.15 -1.28
C PRO A 73 1.19 -15.91 -1.06
N PHE A 74 0.27 -15.76 -2.00
CA PHE A 74 -0.88 -16.65 -2.06
C PHE A 74 -0.38 -18.06 -2.36
N ASP A 75 -0.37 -18.93 -1.36
CA ASP A 75 0.14 -20.31 -1.44
C ASP A 75 -0.85 -21.24 -2.16
N GLY A 76 -1.23 -20.85 -3.38
CA GLY A 76 -2.27 -21.53 -4.18
C GLY A 76 -1.95 -23.00 -4.45
N LEU A 77 -0.67 -23.36 -4.55
CA LEU A 77 -0.23 -24.76 -4.67
C LEU A 77 -0.50 -25.57 -3.40
N ARG A 78 -0.42 -24.98 -2.21
CA ARG A 78 -0.84 -25.64 -0.97
C ARG A 78 -2.35 -25.79 -0.90
N CYS A 79 -3.10 -24.75 -1.28
CA CYS A 79 -4.56 -24.81 -1.33
C CYS A 79 -5.03 -25.91 -2.30
N ALA A 80 -4.46 -25.99 -3.50
CA ALA A 80 -4.74 -27.02 -4.48
C ALA A 80 -4.44 -28.42 -3.92
N ARG A 81 -3.27 -28.62 -3.31
CA ARG A 81 -2.91 -29.90 -2.67
C ARG A 81 -3.90 -30.33 -1.59
N ILE A 82 -4.41 -29.39 -0.79
CA ILE A 82 -5.41 -29.69 0.25
C ILE A 82 -6.75 -30.05 -0.40
N MET A 83 -7.20 -29.25 -1.38
CA MET A 83 -8.43 -29.50 -2.13
C MET A 83 -8.42 -30.87 -2.79
N ASP A 84 -7.35 -31.22 -3.49
CA ASP A 84 -7.20 -32.51 -4.17
C ASP A 84 -7.34 -33.67 -3.18
N ARG A 85 -6.67 -33.60 -2.02
CA ARG A 85 -6.79 -34.64 -0.98
C ARG A 85 -8.22 -34.78 -0.45
N VAL A 86 -8.90 -33.66 -0.20
CA VAL A 86 -10.29 -33.68 0.28
C VAL A 86 -11.20 -34.29 -0.78
N MET A 87 -11.08 -33.86 -2.04
CA MET A 87 -11.90 -34.36 -3.13
C MET A 87 -11.66 -35.85 -3.40
N GLN A 88 -10.41 -36.31 -3.35
CA GLN A 88 -10.10 -37.75 -3.42
C GLN A 88 -10.82 -38.52 -2.30
N ARG A 89 -10.77 -38.01 -1.06
CA ARG A 89 -11.43 -38.66 0.06
C ARG A 89 -12.95 -38.72 -0.08
N VAL A 90 -13.56 -37.65 -0.59
CA VAL A 90 -15.00 -37.62 -0.87
C VAL A 90 -15.38 -38.65 -1.93
N LEU A 91 -14.60 -38.76 -3.02
CA LEU A 91 -14.85 -39.71 -4.10
C LEU A 91 -14.70 -41.17 -3.63
N GLU A 92 -13.69 -41.46 -2.81
CA GLU A 92 -13.53 -42.77 -2.18
C GLU A 92 -14.74 -43.14 -1.31
N LEU A 93 -15.21 -42.20 -0.48
CA LEU A 93 -16.37 -42.42 0.38
C LEU A 93 -17.66 -42.57 -0.41
N GLN A 94 -17.82 -41.88 -1.54
CA GLN A 94 -18.97 -42.03 -2.43
C GLN A 94 -18.98 -43.39 -3.13
N ARG A 95 -17.82 -43.93 -3.53
CA ARG A 95 -17.71 -45.28 -4.12
C ARG A 95 -18.14 -46.39 -3.17
N VAL A 96 -17.92 -46.23 -1.87
CA VAL A 96 -18.41 -47.18 -0.84
C VAL A 96 -19.91 -46.99 -0.56
N ARG A 97 -20.50 -45.87 -1.00
CA ARG A 97 -21.87 -45.45 -0.67
C ARG A 97 -22.87 -45.59 -1.83
N GLU A 98 -22.49 -46.19 -2.96
CA GLU A 98 -23.45 -46.59 -4.00
C GLU A 98 -24.36 -47.74 -3.52
N PRO A 99 -25.61 -47.79 -4.00
CA PRO A 99 -26.78 -47.81 -3.14
C PRO A 99 -27.16 -49.20 -2.62
N HIS A 100 -27.71 -49.24 -1.41
CA HIS A 100 -28.58 -50.34 -0.99
C HIS A 100 -29.72 -50.45 -2.01
N PRO A 101 -29.98 -51.62 -2.62
CA PRO A 101 -31.02 -51.78 -3.62
C PRO A 101 -32.36 -51.33 -3.06
N ALA A 102 -33.05 -50.50 -3.84
CA ALA A 102 -34.39 -50.01 -3.57
C ALA A 102 -35.36 -51.19 -3.58
N TRP A 103 -35.89 -51.53 -2.41
CA TRP A 103 -37.17 -52.18 -2.24
C TRP A 103 -38.09 -51.21 -1.51
#